data_AF-A0A7V6HFG5-F1
#
_entry.id   AF-A0A7V6HFG5-F1
#
_cell.length_a   1.000
_cell.length_b   1.000
_cell.length_c   1.000
_cell.angle_alpha   90.00
_cell.angle_beta   90.00
_cell.angle_gamma   90.00
#
_symmetry.space_group_name_H-M   'P 1'
#
loop_
_entity.id
_entity.type
_entity.pdbx_description
1 polymer ?
#
loop_
_entity_poly.entity_id
_entity_poly.type
_entity_poly.pdbx_seq_one_letter_code
_entity_poly.pdbx_strand_id
1 'polypeptide(L)'
;LEPITCGTVGAGVIVNPSGVAAGGLAVYRVEVEPEDAVADEDIHWSVAHGGVTFYSGHNTGREAIIRGGAVESDFKLEVRIGDVPVTGCPYIHGRVLEPKIVPIYAYIICDSNGVAAVSTDTVDAWIAEANRIYKQAAMSFYVAGIEHVHDHDEWFVIENSTEFRQMCSYTNLTGGLELYCVDNITYMSAAGIHSDMNLAYGDPRRGLAVESGAPLSTLAHEIGHACGMSDIRYDRANDAVSEARSGSSNWSGGEGTGHHDPGLTHGELVQRLLMFYLANPQKWDIAIGNVSGTGPALPDPYPVGVGLDAMGFREPRH
;
A
#
# COMPACT_ATOMS: atom_id res chain seq x y z
N LEU A 1 18.22 -1.51 -7.78
CA LEU A 1 16.89 -2.18 -7.84
C LEU A 1 15.85 -1.07 -7.77
N GLU A 2 14.75 -1.16 -8.52
CA GLU A 2 13.66 -0.18 -8.34
C GLU A 2 12.91 -0.49 -7.04
N PRO A 3 12.49 0.53 -6.27
CA PRO A 3 11.70 0.35 -5.06
C PRO A 3 10.38 -0.38 -5.31
N ILE A 4 9.69 -0.75 -4.23
CA ILE A 4 8.30 -1.18 -4.37
C ILE A 4 7.51 -0.05 -5.04
N THR A 5 6.76 -0.35 -6.11
CA THR A 5 6.05 0.68 -6.88
C THR A 5 4.61 0.27 -7.18
N CYS A 6 3.81 1.27 -7.55
CA CYS A 6 2.53 1.08 -8.23
C CYS A 6 2.65 1.17 -9.77
N GLY A 7 3.88 1.13 -10.30
CA GLY A 7 4.15 1.15 -11.73
C GLY A 7 3.65 -0.13 -12.40
N THR A 8 3.23 -0.02 -13.65
CA THR A 8 2.81 -1.18 -14.43
C THR A 8 3.41 -1.16 -15.83
N VAL A 9 3.66 -2.34 -16.38
CA VAL A 9 4.07 -2.53 -17.77
C VAL A 9 2.99 -3.27 -18.57
N GLY A 10 2.99 -3.08 -19.89
CA GLY A 10 2.11 -3.80 -20.83
C GLY A 10 0.65 -3.80 -20.40
N ALA A 11 0.04 -4.98 -20.30
CA ALA A 11 -1.36 -5.21 -19.92
C ALA A 11 -1.65 -4.97 -18.42
N GLY A 12 -0.97 -4.02 -17.78
CA GLY A 12 -1.18 -3.67 -16.37
C GLY A 12 -0.48 -4.60 -15.37
N VAL A 13 0.59 -5.27 -15.78
CA VAL A 13 1.43 -6.13 -14.92
C VAL A 13 2.24 -5.24 -14.00
N ILE A 14 2.15 -5.47 -12.69
CA ILE A 14 2.78 -4.61 -11.68
C ILE A 14 4.30 -4.82 -11.61
N VAL A 15 5.04 -3.74 -11.36
CA VAL A 15 6.51 -3.72 -11.25
C VAL A 15 6.93 -3.63 -9.79
N ASN A 16 7.82 -4.54 -9.37
CA ASN A 16 8.37 -4.67 -8.03
C ASN A 16 7.30 -4.63 -6.91
N PRO A 17 6.19 -5.38 -6.99
CA PRO A 17 5.22 -5.38 -5.91
C PRO A 17 5.79 -6.04 -4.64
N SER A 18 5.24 -5.69 -3.47
CA SER A 18 5.54 -6.39 -2.21
C SER A 18 5.06 -7.85 -2.19
N GLY A 19 4.01 -8.16 -2.97
CA GLY A 19 3.54 -9.52 -3.18
C GLY A 19 2.98 -9.74 -4.59
N VAL A 20 2.98 -11.01 -5.01
CA VAL A 20 2.49 -11.44 -6.33
C VAL A 20 1.24 -12.27 -6.14
N ALA A 21 0.16 -11.92 -6.85
CA ALA A 21 -1.06 -12.71 -6.83
C ALA A 21 -0.81 -14.16 -7.29
N ALA A 22 -1.43 -15.13 -6.62
CA ALA A 22 -1.38 -16.54 -7.02
C ALA A 22 -1.90 -16.70 -8.46
N GLY A 23 -1.12 -17.36 -9.31
CA GLY A 23 -1.35 -17.47 -10.76
C GLY A 23 -1.17 -16.16 -11.56
N GLY A 24 -1.00 -15.02 -10.89
CA GLY A 24 -0.80 -13.69 -11.49
C GLY A 24 0.63 -13.46 -11.99
N LEU A 25 0.84 -12.33 -12.67
CA LEU A 25 2.12 -11.91 -13.19
C LEU A 25 2.64 -10.68 -12.43
N ALA A 26 3.96 -10.60 -12.27
CA ALA A 26 4.67 -9.42 -11.82
C ALA A 26 5.98 -9.28 -12.59
N VAL A 27 6.47 -8.04 -12.73
CA VAL A 27 7.80 -7.75 -13.26
C VAL A 27 8.71 -7.33 -12.11
N TYR A 28 9.93 -7.83 -12.10
CA TYR A 28 10.98 -7.37 -11.21
C TYR A 28 12.10 -6.74 -12.02
N ARG A 29 12.60 -5.58 -11.59
CA ARG A 29 13.57 -4.78 -12.32
C ARG A 29 14.82 -4.49 -11.50
N VAL A 30 15.99 -4.71 -12.11
CA VAL A 30 17.28 -4.21 -11.63
C VAL A 30 17.78 -3.07 -12.50
N GLU A 31 18.52 -2.16 -11.88
CA GLU A 31 19.30 -1.12 -12.56
C GLU A 31 20.77 -1.34 -12.20
N VAL A 32 21.66 -1.01 -13.14
CA VAL A 32 23.11 -1.07 -12.99
C VAL A 32 23.63 0.32 -13.29
N GLU A 33 24.51 0.85 -12.43
CA GLU A 33 25.14 2.16 -12.63
C GLU A 33 26.66 1.98 -12.81
N PRO A 34 27.26 2.51 -13.90
CA PRO A 34 26.59 3.20 -15.01
C PRO A 34 25.74 2.27 -15.87
N GLU A 35 24.69 2.84 -16.48
CA GLU A 35 23.67 2.07 -17.24
C GLU A 35 24.29 1.13 -18.27
N ASP A 36 25.31 1.59 -19.02
CA ASP A 36 25.96 0.78 -20.06
C ASP A 36 27.10 -0.13 -19.55
N ALA A 37 27.29 -0.23 -18.22
CA ALA A 37 28.39 -1.03 -17.66
C ALA A 37 28.23 -2.53 -17.91
N VAL A 38 27.00 -3.02 -18.03
CA VAL A 38 26.68 -4.45 -18.15
C VAL A 38 25.59 -4.65 -19.20
N ALA A 39 25.85 -5.52 -20.18
CA ALA A 39 24.87 -5.88 -21.20
C ALA A 39 23.73 -6.70 -20.59
N ASP A 40 22.51 -6.58 -21.15
CA ASP A 40 21.35 -7.35 -20.67
C ASP A 40 21.59 -8.86 -20.70
N GLU A 41 22.36 -9.36 -21.67
CA GLU A 41 22.68 -10.78 -21.79
C GLU A 41 23.54 -11.31 -20.64
N ASP A 42 24.22 -10.44 -19.89
CA ASP A 42 25.04 -10.78 -18.73
C ASP A 42 24.29 -10.66 -17.39
N ILE A 43 23.01 -10.29 -17.42
CA ILE A 43 22.14 -10.17 -16.25
C ILE A 43 21.20 -11.37 -16.24
N HIS A 44 21.37 -12.28 -15.28
CA HIS A 44 20.58 -13.51 -15.19
C HIS A 44 19.83 -13.60 -13.87
N TRP A 45 18.55 -13.92 -13.97
CA TRP A 45 17.67 -14.12 -12.83
C TRP A 45 17.53 -15.61 -12.53
N SER A 46 17.53 -15.93 -11.24
CA SER A 46 17.24 -17.26 -10.73
C SER A 46 16.22 -17.20 -9.60
N VAL A 47 15.46 -18.28 -9.44
CA VAL A 47 14.61 -18.50 -8.26
C VAL A 47 15.45 -19.28 -7.27
N ALA A 48 15.90 -18.63 -6.20
CA ALA A 48 16.69 -19.29 -5.16
C ALA A 48 15.81 -20.28 -4.36
N HIS A 49 14.57 -19.88 -4.07
CA HIS A 49 13.52 -20.73 -3.51
C HIS A 49 12.15 -20.05 -3.64
N GLY A 50 11.09 -20.82 -3.42
CA GLY A 50 9.71 -20.33 -3.31
C GLY A 50 8.82 -20.67 -4.50
N GLY A 51 7.55 -20.27 -4.41
CA GLY A 51 6.49 -20.66 -5.33
C GLY A 51 6.35 -19.76 -6.55
N VAL A 52 7.44 -19.32 -7.19
CA VAL A 52 7.38 -18.49 -8.41
C VAL A 52 8.14 -19.12 -9.57
N THR A 53 7.74 -18.81 -10.80
CA THR A 53 8.44 -19.25 -12.01
C THR A 53 8.58 -18.11 -13.01
N PHE A 54 9.63 -18.15 -13.84
CA PHE A 54 9.76 -17.16 -14.92
C PHE A 54 8.73 -17.42 -16.02
N TYR A 55 8.02 -16.37 -16.42
CA TYR A 55 7.02 -16.44 -17.47
C TYR A 55 7.71 -16.35 -18.84
N SER A 56 7.40 -17.30 -19.73
CA SER A 56 7.91 -17.35 -21.12
C SER A 56 9.44 -17.21 -21.25
N GLY A 57 10.21 -17.66 -20.25
CA GLY A 57 11.68 -17.57 -20.27
C GLY A 57 12.24 -16.16 -20.08
N HIS A 58 11.45 -15.21 -19.58
CA HIS A 58 11.93 -13.85 -19.25
C HIS A 58 12.71 -13.84 -17.93
N ASN A 59 13.92 -14.41 -17.96
CA ASN A 59 14.84 -14.51 -16.83
C ASN A 59 16.25 -13.97 -17.14
N THR A 60 16.41 -13.20 -18.21
CA THR A 60 17.66 -12.55 -18.62
C THR A 60 17.38 -11.09 -18.97
N GLY A 61 18.29 -10.19 -18.61
CA GLY A 61 18.17 -8.73 -18.79
C GLY A 61 17.81 -8.00 -17.50
N ARG A 62 17.64 -6.67 -17.60
CA ARG A 62 17.24 -5.80 -16.48
C ARG A 62 15.86 -6.09 -15.90
N GLU A 63 14.99 -6.76 -16.66
CA GLU A 63 13.65 -7.13 -16.21
C GLU A 63 13.44 -8.65 -16.26
N ALA A 64 12.84 -9.18 -15.20
CA ALA A 64 12.30 -10.53 -15.19
C ALA A 64 10.78 -10.50 -15.01
N ILE A 65 10.08 -11.33 -15.78
CA ILE A 65 8.64 -11.51 -15.62
C ILE A 65 8.42 -12.82 -14.88
N ILE A 66 7.77 -12.76 -13.72
CA ILE A 66 7.47 -13.95 -12.93
C ILE A 66 5.96 -14.21 -12.87
N ARG A 67 5.62 -15.48 -12.69
CA ARG A 67 4.29 -15.96 -12.38
C ARG A 67 4.25 -16.49 -10.96
N GLY A 68 3.27 -16.02 -10.18
CA GLY A 68 2.96 -16.56 -8.86
C GLY A 68 2.42 -17.99 -8.98
N GLY A 69 2.87 -18.87 -8.09
CA GLY A 69 2.36 -20.23 -7.96
C GLY A 69 0.90 -20.27 -7.50
N ALA A 70 0.37 -21.48 -7.30
CA ALA A 70 -1.04 -21.67 -6.95
C ALA A 70 -1.35 -21.48 -5.46
N VAL A 71 -0.33 -21.44 -4.59
CA VAL A 71 -0.48 -21.42 -3.13
C VAL A 71 0.40 -20.31 -2.56
N GLU A 72 -0.04 -19.72 -1.44
CA GLU A 72 0.76 -18.75 -0.72
C GLU A 72 2.12 -19.32 -0.32
N SER A 73 3.17 -18.55 -0.57
CA SER A 73 4.55 -18.95 -0.24
C SER A 73 5.48 -17.76 -0.29
N ASP A 74 6.50 -17.76 0.56
CA ASP A 74 7.60 -16.81 0.41
C ASP A 74 8.51 -17.26 -0.73
N PHE A 75 9.13 -16.30 -1.40
CA PHE A 75 10.13 -16.57 -2.43
C PHE A 75 11.32 -15.62 -2.33
N LYS A 76 12.42 -16.06 -2.94
CA LYS A 76 13.61 -15.25 -3.13
C LYS A 76 14.08 -15.35 -4.58
N LEU A 77 14.21 -14.20 -5.22
CA LEU A 77 14.90 -14.05 -6.50
C LEU A 77 16.36 -13.66 -6.25
N GLU A 78 17.26 -14.16 -7.07
CA GLU A 78 18.66 -13.74 -7.11
C GLU A 78 19.00 -13.27 -8.52
N VAL A 79 19.86 -12.24 -8.59
CA VAL A 79 20.28 -11.67 -9.87
C VAL A 79 21.79 -11.76 -9.98
N ARG A 80 22.27 -12.54 -10.94
CA ARG A 80 23.68 -12.62 -11.29
C ARG A 80 23.99 -11.53 -12.33
N ILE A 81 25.01 -10.72 -12.07
CA ILE A 81 25.41 -9.61 -12.95
C ILE A 81 26.86 -9.83 -13.36
N GLY A 82 27.09 -10.38 -14.56
CA GLY A 82 28.41 -10.65 -15.13
C GLY A 82 29.43 -11.21 -14.12
N ASP A 83 30.56 -10.52 -14.01
CA ASP A 83 31.68 -10.87 -13.12
C ASP A 83 31.58 -10.26 -11.71
N VAL A 84 30.49 -9.55 -11.36
CA VAL A 84 30.32 -8.94 -10.03
C VAL A 84 30.39 -10.03 -8.96
N PRO A 85 31.13 -9.86 -7.85
CA PRO A 85 31.15 -10.84 -6.77
C PRO A 85 29.74 -11.16 -6.27
N VAL A 86 29.50 -12.41 -5.84
CA VAL A 86 28.16 -12.85 -5.35
C VAL A 86 27.66 -11.96 -4.20
N THR A 87 28.57 -11.44 -3.38
CA THR A 87 28.25 -10.54 -2.27
C THR A 87 27.73 -9.16 -2.70
N GLY A 88 27.97 -8.76 -3.95
CA GLY A 88 27.46 -7.52 -4.55
C GLY A 88 26.33 -7.76 -5.56
N CYS A 89 25.81 -9.00 -5.64
CA CYS A 89 24.69 -9.34 -6.50
C CYS A 89 23.35 -9.12 -5.77
N PRO A 90 22.39 -8.41 -6.37
CA PRO A 90 21.11 -8.18 -5.75
C PRO A 90 20.30 -9.47 -5.59
N TYR A 91 19.47 -9.49 -4.56
CA TYR A 91 18.38 -10.46 -4.40
C TYR A 91 17.08 -9.69 -4.15
N ILE A 92 15.94 -10.36 -4.17
CA ILE A 92 14.63 -9.79 -3.84
C ILE A 92 13.84 -10.81 -3.04
N HIS A 93 13.24 -10.36 -1.93
CA HIS A 93 12.27 -11.14 -1.18
C HIS A 93 10.86 -10.75 -1.60
N GLY A 94 9.95 -11.71 -1.61
CA GLY A 94 8.55 -11.45 -1.87
C GLY A 94 7.67 -12.61 -1.45
N ARG A 95 6.36 -12.45 -1.60
CA ARG A 95 5.37 -13.46 -1.24
C ARG A 95 4.40 -13.69 -2.39
N VAL A 96 4.09 -14.94 -2.68
CA VAL A 96 2.89 -15.30 -3.45
C VAL A 96 1.70 -15.20 -2.51
N LEU A 97 0.65 -14.51 -2.94
CA LEU A 97 -0.49 -14.15 -2.13
C LEU A 97 -1.79 -14.65 -2.76
N GLU A 98 -2.69 -15.19 -1.96
CA GLU A 98 -4.04 -15.49 -2.43
C GLU A 98 -4.74 -14.16 -2.77
N PRO A 99 -5.35 -14.01 -3.97
CA PRO A 99 -6.10 -12.79 -4.29
C PRO A 99 -7.25 -12.57 -3.31
N LYS A 100 -7.37 -11.35 -2.78
CA LYS A 100 -8.49 -10.95 -1.91
C LYS A 100 -9.37 -9.93 -2.64
N ILE A 101 -10.68 -10.16 -2.65
CA ILE A 101 -11.65 -9.24 -3.24
C ILE A 101 -12.56 -8.75 -2.12
N VAL A 102 -12.61 -7.43 -1.92
CA VAL A 102 -13.33 -6.82 -0.80
C VAL A 102 -14.45 -5.91 -1.33
N PRO A 103 -15.71 -6.14 -0.93
CA PRO A 103 -16.80 -5.22 -1.27
C PRO A 103 -16.68 -3.90 -0.50
N ILE A 104 -16.97 -2.79 -1.17
CA ILE A 104 -17.13 -1.45 -0.56
C ILE A 104 -18.58 -1.01 -0.70
N TYR A 105 -19.20 -0.64 0.41
CA TYR A 105 -20.50 0.00 0.49
C TYR A 105 -20.29 1.49 0.77
N ALA A 106 -20.63 2.33 -0.19
CA ALA A 106 -20.43 3.77 -0.09
C ALA A 106 -21.73 4.47 0.35
N TYR A 107 -21.61 5.31 1.37
CA TYR A 107 -22.68 6.14 1.93
C TYR A 107 -22.30 7.59 1.70
N ILE A 108 -22.91 8.22 0.71
CA ILE A 108 -22.66 9.61 0.34
C ILE A 108 -23.58 10.49 1.17
N ILE A 109 -23.02 11.29 2.07
CA ILE A 109 -23.80 12.16 2.93
C ILE A 109 -24.28 13.38 2.14
N CYS A 110 -25.56 13.71 2.26
CA CYS A 110 -26.17 14.89 1.65
C CYS A 110 -26.37 16.00 2.69
N ASP A 111 -26.18 17.25 2.27
CA ASP A 111 -26.53 18.42 3.08
C ASP A 111 -28.06 18.56 3.24
N SER A 112 -28.48 19.54 4.04
CA SER A 112 -29.91 19.85 4.28
C SER A 112 -30.68 20.33 3.03
N ASN A 113 -29.98 20.69 1.95
CA ASN A 113 -30.58 21.01 0.65
C ASN A 113 -30.63 19.79 -0.30
N GLY A 114 -30.14 18.63 0.14
CA GLY A 114 -30.02 17.41 -0.66
C GLY A 114 -28.81 17.39 -1.60
N VAL A 115 -27.82 18.26 -1.39
CA VAL A 115 -26.57 18.28 -2.14
C VAL A 115 -25.63 17.22 -1.57
N ALA A 116 -25.25 16.26 -2.41
CA ALA A 116 -24.30 15.22 -2.06
C ALA A 116 -22.88 15.77 -1.83
N ALA A 117 -22.18 15.26 -0.81
CA ALA A 117 -20.81 15.66 -0.49
C ALA A 117 -19.82 15.36 -1.63
N VAL A 118 -20.05 14.25 -2.34
CA VAL A 118 -19.27 13.85 -3.52
C VAL A 118 -20.18 13.25 -4.59
N SER A 119 -19.69 13.17 -5.83
CA SER A 119 -20.34 12.39 -6.88
C SER A 119 -19.97 10.92 -6.80
N THR A 120 -20.75 10.07 -7.49
CA THR A 120 -20.39 8.66 -7.70
C THR A 120 -19.07 8.50 -8.45
N ASP A 121 -18.77 9.39 -9.39
CA ASP A 121 -17.51 9.37 -10.15
C ASP A 121 -16.29 9.59 -9.24
N THR A 122 -16.43 10.40 -8.19
CA THR A 122 -15.37 10.58 -7.17
C THR A 122 -15.14 9.29 -6.40
N VAL A 123 -16.21 8.59 -6.00
CA VAL A 123 -16.11 7.28 -5.33
C VAL A 123 -15.43 6.26 -6.24
N ASP A 124 -15.81 6.20 -7.51
CA ASP A 124 -15.19 5.32 -8.50
C ASP A 124 -13.70 5.63 -8.67
N ALA A 125 -13.31 6.91 -8.68
CA ALA A 125 -11.91 7.33 -8.78
C ALA A 125 -11.09 6.91 -7.55
N TRP A 126 -11.63 7.06 -6.33
CA TRP A 126 -10.98 6.57 -5.11
C TRP A 126 -10.77 5.06 -5.13
N ILE A 127 -11.78 4.31 -5.56
CA ILE A 127 -11.71 2.84 -5.64
C ILE A 127 -10.76 2.38 -6.75
N ALA A 128 -10.72 3.07 -7.88
CA ALA A 128 -9.76 2.81 -8.94
C ALA A 128 -8.32 3.02 -8.46
N GLU A 129 -8.07 4.09 -7.71
CA GLU A 129 -6.75 4.37 -7.15
C GLU A 129 -6.36 3.36 -6.06
N ALA A 130 -7.29 3.01 -5.16
CA ALA A 130 -7.08 1.94 -4.19
C ALA A 130 -6.72 0.63 -4.89
N ASN A 131 -7.45 0.24 -5.94
CA ASN A 131 -7.11 -0.94 -6.74
C ASN A 131 -5.73 -0.85 -7.39
N ARG A 132 -5.33 0.32 -7.91
CA ARG A 132 -4.00 0.54 -8.50
C ARG A 132 -2.91 0.29 -7.46
N ILE A 133 -3.08 0.82 -6.25
CA ILE A 133 -2.13 0.70 -5.13
C ILE A 133 -2.09 -0.74 -4.59
N TYR A 134 -3.23 -1.32 -4.26
CA TYR A 134 -3.32 -2.62 -3.60
C TYR A 134 -3.07 -3.84 -4.50
N LYS A 135 -2.86 -3.64 -5.80
CA LYS A 135 -2.21 -4.65 -6.65
C LYS A 135 -0.89 -5.14 -6.05
N GLN A 136 -0.16 -4.27 -5.33
CA GLN A 136 1.07 -4.63 -4.61
C GLN A 136 0.85 -5.73 -3.56
N ALA A 137 -0.36 -5.84 -3.00
CA ALA A 137 -0.73 -6.79 -1.95
C ALA A 137 -1.74 -7.85 -2.44
N ALA A 138 -1.90 -8.00 -3.76
CA ALA A 138 -2.87 -8.89 -4.39
C ALA A 138 -4.32 -8.72 -3.85
N MET A 139 -4.74 -7.48 -3.60
CA MET A 139 -6.12 -7.16 -3.23
C MET A 139 -6.81 -6.36 -4.33
N SER A 140 -8.13 -6.51 -4.40
CA SER A 140 -9.00 -5.67 -5.22
C SER A 140 -10.30 -5.33 -4.51
N PHE A 141 -10.91 -4.24 -4.95
CA PHE A 141 -12.11 -3.66 -4.37
C PHE A 141 -13.15 -3.38 -5.46
N TYR A 142 -14.42 -3.51 -5.12
CA TYR A 142 -15.52 -3.14 -6.00
C TYR A 142 -16.65 -2.48 -5.21
N VAL A 143 -17.38 -1.59 -5.88
CA VAL A 143 -18.59 -0.98 -5.31
C VAL A 143 -19.69 -2.04 -5.24
N ALA A 144 -20.06 -2.44 -4.03
CA ALA A 144 -21.16 -3.36 -3.78
C ALA A 144 -22.50 -2.63 -3.65
N GLY A 145 -22.48 -1.35 -3.27
CA GLY A 145 -23.65 -0.49 -3.21
C GLY A 145 -23.26 0.97 -2.98
N ILE A 146 -24.12 1.88 -3.45
CA ILE A 146 -24.04 3.31 -3.15
C ILE A 146 -25.40 3.75 -2.62
N GLU A 147 -25.38 4.44 -1.49
CA GLU A 147 -26.54 5.07 -0.89
C GLU A 147 -26.28 6.57 -0.71
N HIS A 148 -27.28 7.40 -1.03
CA HIS A 148 -27.27 8.82 -0.68
C HIS A 148 -28.03 8.97 0.64
N VAL A 149 -27.32 9.36 1.69
CA VAL A 149 -27.87 9.48 3.03
C VAL A 149 -28.42 10.90 3.19
N HIS A 150 -29.74 10.99 3.38
CA HIS A 150 -30.47 12.23 3.63
C HIS A 150 -30.86 12.35 5.11
N ASP A 151 -31.34 13.53 5.50
CA ASP A 151 -31.85 13.83 6.86
C ASP A 151 -30.82 13.61 7.99
N HIS A 152 -29.53 13.66 7.65
CA HIS A 152 -28.37 13.54 8.54
C HIS A 152 -27.30 14.60 8.19
N ASP A 153 -27.70 15.87 8.09
CA ASP A 153 -26.80 16.96 7.71
C ASP A 153 -25.69 17.21 8.76
N GLU A 154 -25.89 16.76 10.00
CA GLU A 154 -24.88 16.76 11.05
C GLU A 154 -23.66 15.86 10.73
N TRP A 155 -23.77 14.95 9.76
CA TRP A 155 -22.65 14.12 9.29
C TRP A 155 -21.98 14.67 8.03
N PHE A 156 -22.55 15.72 7.42
CA PHE A 156 -22.00 16.31 6.21
C PHE A 156 -20.61 16.89 6.45
N VAL A 157 -20.37 17.42 7.65
CA VAL A 157 -19.06 17.83 8.17
C VAL A 157 -18.83 17.13 9.51
N ILE A 158 -17.72 16.41 9.65
CA ILE A 158 -17.36 15.73 10.90
C ILE A 158 -16.54 16.68 11.78
N GLU A 159 -17.17 17.22 12.81
CA GLU A 159 -16.60 18.18 13.75
C GLU A 159 -16.12 17.55 15.05
N ASN A 160 -16.48 16.29 15.32
CA ASN A 160 -15.95 15.55 16.47
C ASN A 160 -16.06 14.02 16.35
N SER A 161 -15.39 13.31 17.26
CA SER A 161 -15.42 11.84 17.31
C SER A 161 -16.79 11.22 17.62
N THR A 162 -17.74 11.97 18.17
CA THR A 162 -19.10 11.45 18.46
C THR A 162 -19.90 11.33 17.17
N GLU A 163 -19.87 12.37 16.33
CA GLU A 163 -20.49 12.34 14.99
C GLU A 163 -19.94 11.19 14.15
N PHE A 164 -18.61 11.02 14.10
CA PHE A 164 -18.00 9.91 13.37
C PHE A 164 -18.52 8.55 13.86
N ARG A 165 -18.58 8.33 15.18
CA ARG A 165 -19.09 7.08 15.76
C ARG A 165 -20.57 6.85 15.47
N GLN A 166 -21.38 7.91 15.50
CA GLN A 166 -22.81 7.84 15.18
C GLN A 166 -23.03 7.52 13.71
N MET A 167 -22.27 8.16 12.83
CA MET A 167 -22.30 7.91 11.39
C MET A 167 -21.91 6.46 11.08
N CYS A 168 -20.82 5.95 11.66
CA CYS A 168 -20.46 4.53 11.52
C CYS A 168 -21.57 3.59 12.02
N SER A 169 -22.39 4.02 12.99
CA SER A 169 -23.50 3.21 13.51
C SER A 169 -24.74 3.19 12.63
N TYR A 170 -24.74 3.95 11.52
CA TYR A 170 -25.85 4.05 10.58
C TYR A 170 -26.17 2.70 9.93
N THR A 171 -25.12 1.98 9.53
CA THR A 171 -25.20 0.61 9.02
C THR A 171 -24.32 -0.29 9.87
N ASN A 172 -24.48 -1.59 9.75
CA ASN A 172 -23.54 -2.55 10.30
C ASN A 172 -23.64 -3.87 9.53
N LEU A 173 -22.60 -4.68 9.63
CA LEU A 173 -22.59 -6.06 9.15
C LEU A 173 -22.85 -6.18 7.63
N THR A 174 -22.41 -5.20 6.84
CA THR A 174 -22.49 -5.24 5.37
C THR A 174 -21.67 -6.40 4.76
N GLY A 175 -20.74 -6.98 5.53
CA GLY A 175 -19.81 -8.02 5.04
C GLY A 175 -18.66 -7.46 4.21
N GLY A 176 -18.48 -6.13 4.22
CA GLY A 176 -17.46 -5.40 3.49
C GLY A 176 -16.97 -4.17 4.24
N LEU A 177 -16.31 -3.28 3.50
CA LEU A 177 -15.90 -1.97 3.97
C LEU A 177 -17.04 -0.96 3.84
N GLU A 178 -17.28 -0.20 4.89
CA GLU A 178 -18.26 0.88 4.93
C GLU A 178 -17.52 2.21 4.78
N LEU A 179 -17.70 2.85 3.62
CA LEU A 179 -17.09 4.13 3.25
C LEU A 179 -18.15 5.23 3.36
N TYR A 180 -17.94 6.17 4.28
CA TYR A 180 -18.75 7.37 4.40
C TYR A 180 -18.09 8.53 3.67
N CYS A 181 -18.78 9.12 2.71
CA CYS A 181 -18.28 10.23 1.92
C CYS A 181 -18.88 11.53 2.46
N VAL A 182 -18.02 12.38 3.03
CA VAL A 182 -18.41 13.62 3.72
C VAL A 182 -17.79 14.82 3.03
N ASP A 183 -18.26 16.03 3.31
CA ASP A 183 -17.68 17.23 2.74
C ASP A 183 -16.33 17.56 3.37
N ASN A 184 -16.23 17.46 4.70
CA ASN A 184 -15.04 17.87 5.44
C ASN A 184 -14.90 17.12 6.78
N ILE A 185 -13.67 16.92 7.24
CA ILE A 185 -13.35 16.39 8.57
C ILE A 185 -12.51 17.43 9.34
N THR A 186 -13.16 18.27 10.13
CA THR A 186 -12.52 19.45 10.73
C THR A 186 -11.83 19.14 12.06
N TYR A 187 -12.32 18.16 12.83
CA TYR A 187 -11.92 17.95 14.23
C TYR A 187 -10.46 17.57 14.46
N MET A 188 -9.81 17.04 13.42
CA MET A 188 -8.39 16.67 13.41
C MET A 188 -7.66 17.13 12.14
N SER A 189 -8.32 17.97 11.33
CA SER A 189 -7.80 18.44 10.04
C SER A 189 -7.28 17.28 9.17
N ALA A 190 -8.09 16.23 9.06
CA ALA A 190 -7.73 14.98 8.40
C ALA A 190 -8.48 14.87 7.07
N ALA A 191 -7.88 14.25 6.06
CA ALA A 191 -8.56 13.98 4.79
C ALA A 191 -9.41 12.68 4.83
N GLY A 192 -9.08 11.80 5.77
CA GLY A 192 -9.76 10.54 6.00
C GLY A 192 -9.59 10.10 7.45
N ILE A 193 -10.50 9.24 7.91
CA ILE A 193 -10.46 8.65 9.25
C ILE A 193 -10.98 7.21 9.21
N HIS A 194 -10.34 6.35 10.00
CA HIS A 194 -10.77 4.99 10.26
C HIS A 194 -11.12 4.81 11.73
N SER A 195 -12.10 3.95 12.00
CA SER A 195 -12.49 3.54 13.36
C SER A 195 -11.38 2.79 14.12
N ASP A 196 -11.45 2.71 15.45
CA ASP A 196 -10.44 1.98 16.23
C ASP A 196 -10.46 0.47 15.93
N MET A 197 -9.32 -0.09 15.54
CA MET A 197 -9.15 -1.52 15.30
C MET A 197 -9.44 -2.43 16.51
N ASN A 198 -9.37 -1.88 17.73
CA ASN A 198 -9.69 -2.60 18.97
C ASN A 198 -11.20 -2.82 19.16
N LEU A 199 -12.04 -2.19 18.34
CA LEU A 199 -13.46 -2.48 18.31
C LEU A 199 -13.69 -3.94 17.88
N ALA A 200 -14.75 -4.58 18.38
CA ALA A 200 -15.08 -5.94 17.99
C ALA A 200 -15.52 -6.01 16.52
N TYR A 201 -15.31 -7.15 15.85
CA TYR A 201 -15.82 -7.34 14.49
C TYR A 201 -17.34 -7.15 14.42
N GLY A 202 -17.80 -6.31 13.48
CA GLY A 202 -19.20 -5.91 13.38
C GLY A 202 -19.69 -4.93 14.45
N ASP A 203 -18.78 -4.33 15.23
CA ASP A 203 -19.15 -3.22 16.13
C ASP A 203 -19.67 -2.06 15.29
N PRO A 204 -20.85 -1.49 15.60
CA PRO A 204 -21.45 -0.43 14.81
C PRO A 204 -20.60 0.85 14.78
N ARG A 205 -19.53 0.98 15.57
CA ARG A 205 -18.63 2.14 15.48
C ARG A 205 -17.51 1.94 14.46
N ARG A 206 -17.52 0.83 13.72
CA ARG A 206 -16.52 0.53 12.69
C ARG A 206 -16.91 1.15 11.35
N GLY A 207 -15.92 1.59 10.60
CA GLY A 207 -16.16 2.37 9.38
C GLY A 207 -14.93 3.20 9.01
N LEU A 208 -14.96 3.74 7.79
CA LEU A 208 -14.01 4.75 7.37
C LEU A 208 -14.77 5.92 6.73
N ALA A 209 -14.23 7.13 6.87
CA ALA A 209 -14.76 8.31 6.21
C ALA A 209 -13.66 9.00 5.39
N VAL A 210 -14.05 9.58 4.27
CA VAL A 210 -13.16 10.34 3.37
C VAL A 210 -13.86 11.63 2.98
N GLU A 211 -13.13 12.74 3.08
CA GLU A 211 -13.66 14.07 2.73
C GLU A 211 -13.64 14.35 1.23
N SER A 212 -14.48 15.28 0.77
CA SER A 212 -14.69 15.59 -0.65
C SER A 212 -13.41 16.09 -1.36
N GLY A 213 -12.56 16.82 -0.63
CA GLY A 213 -11.30 17.37 -1.11
C GLY A 213 -10.09 16.42 -0.98
N ALA A 214 -10.29 15.20 -0.51
CA ALA A 214 -9.19 14.28 -0.21
C ALA A 214 -8.40 13.87 -1.47
N PRO A 215 -7.06 13.75 -1.37
CA PRO A 215 -6.27 13.08 -2.40
C PRO A 215 -6.78 11.67 -2.70
N LEU A 216 -6.58 11.19 -3.94
CA LEU A 216 -7.08 9.87 -4.35
C LEU A 216 -6.51 8.70 -3.52
N SER A 217 -5.32 8.86 -2.95
CA SER A 217 -4.67 7.86 -2.09
C SER A 217 -5.29 7.76 -0.69
N THR A 218 -6.16 8.69 -0.28
CA THR A 218 -6.70 8.73 1.07
C THR A 218 -7.55 7.51 1.39
N LEU A 219 -8.46 7.09 0.50
CA LEU A 219 -9.22 5.85 0.71
C LEU A 219 -8.28 4.65 0.89
N ALA A 220 -7.23 4.55 0.06
CA ALA A 220 -6.28 3.46 0.15
C ALA A 220 -5.53 3.44 1.50
N HIS A 221 -5.24 4.62 2.05
CA HIS A 221 -4.64 4.79 3.37
C HIS A 221 -5.57 4.31 4.50
N GLU A 222 -6.86 4.69 4.47
CA GLU A 222 -7.83 4.23 5.47
C GLU A 222 -8.08 2.71 5.40
N ILE A 223 -8.11 2.14 4.20
CA ILE A 223 -8.10 0.68 4.01
C ILE A 223 -6.86 0.05 4.65
N GLY A 224 -5.75 0.78 4.66
CA GLY A 224 -4.51 0.33 5.27
C GLY A 224 -4.63 0.17 6.77
N HIS A 225 -5.26 1.12 7.44
CA HIS A 225 -5.64 0.99 8.84
C HIS A 225 -6.60 -0.17 9.07
N ALA A 226 -7.62 -0.32 8.23
CA ALA A 226 -8.56 -1.46 8.32
C ALA A 226 -7.84 -2.82 8.18
N CYS A 227 -6.72 -2.87 7.47
CA CYS A 227 -5.87 -4.05 7.35
C CYS A 227 -4.88 -4.25 8.50
N GLY A 228 -4.65 -3.29 9.40
CA GLY A 228 -3.67 -3.42 10.49
C GLY A 228 -2.43 -2.55 10.40
N MET A 229 -2.33 -1.72 9.36
CA MET A 229 -1.17 -0.84 9.21
C MET A 229 -1.30 0.41 10.07
N SER A 230 -0.16 0.86 10.60
CA SER A 230 -0.05 2.05 11.44
C SER A 230 0.47 3.24 10.64
N ASP A 231 0.07 4.45 11.02
CA ASP A 231 0.68 5.66 10.50
C ASP A 231 2.19 5.71 10.76
N ILE A 232 2.92 6.25 9.79
CA ILE A 232 4.35 6.50 9.91
C ILE A 232 4.68 7.96 9.61
N ARG A 233 5.66 8.47 10.37
CA ARG A 233 6.33 9.73 10.13
C ARG A 233 7.84 9.56 10.32
N TYR A 234 8.63 10.52 9.87
CA TYR A 234 10.06 10.54 10.09
C TYR A 234 10.59 11.97 10.13
N ASP A 235 11.07 12.40 11.31
CA ASP A 235 11.41 13.80 11.55
C ASP A 235 12.92 14.09 11.53
N ARG A 236 13.77 13.08 11.24
CA ARG A 236 15.23 13.26 11.18
C ARG A 236 15.65 13.61 9.77
N ALA A 237 16.24 14.80 9.61
CA ALA A 237 16.75 15.27 8.33
C ALA A 237 18.03 14.51 7.93
N ASN A 238 18.21 14.30 6.62
CA ASN A 238 19.43 13.81 5.97
C ASN A 238 19.91 12.40 6.36
N ASP A 239 19.13 11.65 7.14
CA ASP A 239 19.44 10.24 7.38
C ASP A 239 19.31 9.46 6.07
N ALA A 240 20.35 8.74 5.68
CA ALA A 240 20.32 7.89 4.50
C ALA A 240 19.42 6.67 4.71
N VAL A 241 18.79 6.20 3.63
CA VAL A 241 18.14 4.89 3.64
C VAL A 241 19.18 3.78 3.89
N SER A 242 18.81 2.76 4.64
CA SER A 242 19.68 1.62 4.95
C SER A 242 18.86 0.39 5.30
N GLU A 243 19.49 -0.79 5.26
CA GLU A 243 18.87 -2.04 5.72
C GLU A 243 18.31 -1.94 7.14
N ALA A 244 19.06 -1.32 8.05
CA ALA A 244 18.65 -1.18 9.45
C ALA A 244 17.37 -0.33 9.60
N ARG A 245 17.17 0.65 8.71
CA ARG A 245 15.99 1.53 8.75
C ARG A 245 14.82 0.97 7.94
N SER A 246 15.08 0.40 6.77
CA SER A 246 14.04 -0.14 5.90
C SER A 246 13.59 -1.54 6.30
N GLY A 247 14.42 -2.30 7.03
CA GLY A 247 14.20 -3.70 7.35
C GLY A 247 14.74 -4.64 6.26
N SER A 248 15.31 -5.79 6.66
CA SER A 248 15.99 -6.74 5.77
C SER A 248 15.10 -7.32 4.68
N SER A 249 13.79 -7.47 4.91
CA SER A 249 12.87 -7.94 3.88
C SER A 249 12.59 -6.88 2.81
N ASN A 250 12.67 -5.60 3.18
CA ASN A 250 12.48 -4.45 2.29
C ASN A 250 13.78 -3.99 1.63
N TRP A 251 14.92 -4.51 2.10
CA TRP A 251 16.25 -4.12 1.67
C TRP A 251 16.97 -5.31 1.07
N SER A 252 17.37 -5.22 -0.18
CA SER A 252 17.81 -6.40 -0.88
C SER A 252 19.05 -6.13 -1.74
N GLY A 253 20.15 -6.81 -1.41
CA GLY A 253 21.32 -6.91 -2.28
C GLY A 253 22.68 -7.02 -1.61
N GLY A 254 22.75 -7.06 -0.28
CA GLY A 254 24.03 -7.18 0.42
C GLY A 254 24.88 -5.90 0.38
N GLU A 255 26.10 -6.01 0.89
CA GLU A 255 27.00 -4.88 1.11
C GLU A 255 27.38 -4.18 -0.19
N GLY A 256 27.20 -2.85 -0.26
CA GLY A 256 27.55 -2.05 -1.44
C GLY A 256 26.49 -2.02 -2.55
N THR A 257 25.30 -2.59 -2.31
CA THR A 257 24.15 -2.50 -3.22
C THR A 257 23.02 -1.68 -2.60
N GLY A 258 22.14 -1.12 -3.43
CA GLY A 258 21.01 -0.30 -2.99
C GLY A 258 19.71 -0.64 -3.71
N HIS A 259 18.62 -0.64 -2.94
CA HIS A 259 17.22 -0.65 -3.41
C HIS A 259 16.68 0.74 -3.77
N HIS A 260 17.42 1.78 -3.37
CA HIS A 260 17.03 3.17 -3.52
C HIS A 260 18.22 3.97 -4.03
N ASP A 261 17.91 5.10 -4.67
CA ASP A 261 18.91 6.11 -5.03
C ASP A 261 19.80 6.43 -3.82
N PRO A 262 21.15 6.40 -3.96
CA PRO A 262 22.07 6.74 -2.86
C PRO A 262 21.86 8.13 -2.26
N GLY A 263 21.26 9.06 -3.02
CA GLY A 263 20.89 10.40 -2.57
C GLY A 263 19.52 10.48 -1.88
N LEU A 264 18.72 9.41 -1.91
CA LEU A 264 17.40 9.40 -1.25
C LEU A 264 17.58 9.43 0.26
N THR A 265 16.91 10.38 0.92
CA THR A 265 16.84 10.41 2.37
C THR A 265 15.74 9.46 2.88
N HIS A 266 15.90 8.96 4.10
CA HIS A 266 14.90 8.11 4.76
C HIS A 266 13.57 8.84 4.99
N GLY A 267 13.63 10.17 5.22
CA GLY A 267 12.42 11.00 5.30
C GLY A 267 11.65 11.05 3.98
N GLU A 268 12.34 11.14 2.84
CA GLU A 268 11.70 11.09 1.52
C GLU A 268 11.15 9.70 1.20
N LEU A 269 11.82 8.63 1.62
CA LEU A 269 11.28 7.26 1.50
C LEU A 269 9.97 7.13 2.29
N VAL A 270 9.94 7.59 3.55
CA VAL A 270 8.76 7.51 4.42
C VAL A 270 7.57 8.26 3.83
N GLN A 271 7.79 9.37 3.13
CA GLN A 271 6.73 10.14 2.47
C GLN A 271 6.06 9.40 1.29
N ARG A 272 6.75 8.42 0.69
CA ARG A 272 6.22 7.60 -0.42
C ARG A 272 5.36 6.44 0.07
N LEU A 273 5.54 6.02 1.32
CA LEU A 273 4.78 4.91 1.90
C LEU A 273 3.31 5.28 2.05
N LEU A 274 2.41 4.36 1.68
CA LEU A 274 0.97 4.56 1.75
C LEU A 274 0.52 5.08 3.13
N MET A 275 1.16 4.61 4.20
CA MET A 275 0.86 4.97 5.58
C MET A 275 1.53 6.24 6.08
N PHE A 276 2.10 7.07 5.21
CA PHE A 276 2.58 8.39 5.63
C PHE A 276 1.42 9.18 6.25
N TYR A 277 1.65 9.68 7.46
CA TYR A 277 0.60 10.23 8.34
C TYR A 277 -0.12 11.47 7.82
N LEU A 278 0.47 12.18 6.84
CA LEU A 278 -0.18 13.34 6.22
C LEU A 278 -0.83 12.96 4.89
N ALA A 279 -1.83 13.75 4.51
CA ALA A 279 -2.36 13.74 3.15
C ALA A 279 -1.23 14.06 2.16
N ASN A 280 -0.93 13.12 1.27
CA ASN A 280 0.10 13.27 0.25
C ASN A 280 -0.36 12.53 -1.02
N PRO A 281 -0.48 13.22 -2.17
CA PRO A 281 -0.92 12.58 -3.41
C PRO A 281 0.08 11.55 -3.96
N GLN A 282 1.31 11.50 -3.45
CA GLN A 282 2.38 10.59 -3.88
C GLN A 282 2.66 9.45 -2.90
N LYS A 283 1.79 9.23 -1.90
CA LYS A 283 1.93 8.13 -0.94
C LYS A 283 1.24 6.87 -1.44
N TRP A 284 2.01 5.91 -1.96
CA TRP A 284 1.47 4.74 -2.67
C TRP A 284 2.15 3.42 -2.31
N ASP A 285 3.36 3.46 -1.77
CA ASP A 285 4.19 2.26 -1.64
C ASP A 285 3.75 1.43 -0.43
N ILE A 286 3.51 0.13 -0.64
CA ILE A 286 3.22 -0.83 0.43
C ILE A 286 4.46 -1.69 0.65
N ALA A 287 5.20 -1.41 1.72
CA ALA A 287 6.39 -2.20 2.08
C ALA A 287 6.07 -3.70 2.25
N ILE A 288 7.08 -4.57 2.25
CA ILE A 288 6.89 -5.98 2.65
C ILE A 288 6.73 -6.04 4.16
N GLY A 289 7.69 -5.47 4.90
CA GLY A 289 7.71 -5.50 6.37
C GLY A 289 7.69 -4.11 7.01
N ASN A 290 8.14 -4.06 8.26
CA ASN A 290 8.24 -2.82 9.02
C ASN A 290 9.27 -1.86 8.43
N VAL A 291 8.99 -0.55 8.55
CA VAL A 291 9.94 0.52 8.24
C VAL A 291 10.14 1.38 9.47
N SER A 292 11.37 1.87 9.69
CA SER A 292 11.70 2.73 10.81
C SER A 292 11.01 4.10 10.66
N GLY A 293 10.21 4.46 11.67
CA GLY A 293 9.54 5.75 11.80
C GLY A 293 9.91 6.44 13.11
N THR A 294 9.45 7.68 13.28
CA THR A 294 9.47 8.43 14.54
C THR A 294 8.04 8.72 15.00
N GLY A 295 7.87 9.21 16.22
CA GLY A 295 6.57 9.62 16.76
C GLY A 295 6.72 10.72 17.80
N PRO A 296 5.68 11.52 18.10
CA PRO A 296 5.79 12.59 19.09
C PRO A 296 6.14 12.05 20.49
N ALA A 297 5.65 10.85 20.81
CA ALA A 297 5.96 10.14 22.05
C ALA A 297 7.25 9.28 21.98
N LEU A 298 7.77 9.03 20.78
CA LEU A 298 8.92 8.16 20.50
C LEU A 298 9.83 8.84 19.46
N PRO A 299 10.67 9.82 19.88
CA PRO A 299 11.50 10.60 18.97
C PRO A 299 12.68 9.81 18.38
N ASP A 300 13.00 8.66 18.97
CA ASP A 300 13.97 7.71 18.43
C ASP A 300 13.33 6.77 17.41
N PRO A 301 14.03 6.43 16.30
CA PRO A 301 13.52 5.53 15.29
C PRO A 301 13.08 4.19 15.88
N TYR A 302 11.89 3.74 15.51
CA TYR A 302 11.33 2.45 15.89
C TYR A 302 10.64 1.79 14.68
N PRO A 303 10.57 0.45 14.63
CA PRO A 303 9.89 -0.25 13.54
C PRO A 303 8.39 0.02 13.58
N VAL A 304 7.81 0.44 12.45
CA VAL A 304 6.38 0.68 12.26
C VAL A 304 5.82 -0.30 11.24
N GLY A 305 4.70 -0.94 11.56
CA GLY A 305 4.00 -1.87 10.67
C GLY A 305 3.24 -1.14 9.56
N VAL A 306 3.90 -0.92 8.43
CA VAL A 306 3.39 -0.18 7.25
C VAL A 306 3.37 -1.02 5.97
N GLY A 307 3.63 -2.32 6.11
CA GLY A 307 3.80 -3.23 5.01
C GLY A 307 2.85 -4.41 5.05
N LEU A 308 2.99 -5.27 4.05
CA LEU A 308 2.25 -6.51 3.85
C LEU A 308 2.21 -7.38 5.12
N ASP A 309 3.31 -7.48 5.87
CA ASP A 309 3.38 -8.27 7.10
C ASP A 309 2.43 -7.75 8.20
N ALA A 310 2.15 -6.45 8.23
CA ALA A 310 1.22 -5.84 9.17
C ALA A 310 -0.25 -6.05 8.75
N MET A 311 -0.51 -6.38 7.49
CA MET A 311 -1.87 -6.59 6.97
C MET A 311 -2.52 -7.90 7.46
N GLY A 312 -1.77 -8.75 8.17
CA GLY A 312 -2.26 -10.05 8.65
C GLY A 312 -2.81 -10.92 7.52
N PHE A 313 -4.13 -11.20 7.56
CA PHE A 313 -4.82 -12.00 6.54
C PHE A 313 -5.32 -11.18 5.33
N ARG A 314 -4.99 -9.87 5.25
CA ARG A 314 -5.47 -8.95 4.21
C ARG A 314 -7.01 -8.93 4.13
N GLU A 315 -7.62 -9.01 5.29
CA GLU A 315 -9.06 -8.97 5.50
C GLU A 315 -9.37 -7.70 6.27
N PRO A 316 -9.72 -6.59 5.59
CA PRO A 316 -10.04 -5.34 6.24
C PRO A 316 -11.12 -5.57 7.29
N ARG A 317 -10.83 -5.18 8.54
CA ARG A 317 -11.70 -5.48 9.69
C ARG A 317 -12.59 -4.30 9.98
N HIS A 318 -13.86 -4.40 9.56
CA HIS A 318 -14.96 -3.56 10.01
C HIS A 318 -16.00 -4.40 10.80
#